data_AF-A0A538BZH9-F1
#
_entry.id   AF-A0A538BZH9-F1
#
_cell.length_a   1.000
_cell.length_b   1.000
_cell.length_c   1.000
_cell.angle_alpha   90.00
_cell.angle_beta   90.00
_cell.angle_gamma   90.00
#
_symmetry.space_group_name_H-M   'P 1'
#
loop_
_entity.id
_entity.type
_entity.pdbx_description
1 polymer ?
#
loop_
_entity_poly.entity_id
_entity_poly.type
_entity_poly.pdbx_seq_one_letter_code
_entity_poly.pdbx_strand_id
1 'polypeptide(L)'
;DQLAAVAAHMRGAVELASGEPRAALPHLRRALAGWHDVDAPYEAARVQLLIAQACSAMGDEDSAALDREAATDALAKLGAANARPDAHGLTARELEVLRLVAEGSTNKAIASRLVLSERTVDRHVSNILAKLRVSSRAAATAFAYEHELL
;
A
#
# COMPACT_ATOMS: atom_id res chain seq x y z
N ASP A 1 -3.42 6.27 -21.63
CA ASP A 1 -4.58 5.37 -21.85
C ASP A 1 -4.37 4.09 -21.06
N GLN A 2 -5.32 3.77 -20.19
CA GLN A 2 -5.26 2.63 -19.25
C GLN A 2 -5.16 1.28 -19.98
N LEU A 3 -5.80 1.14 -21.14
CA LEU A 3 -5.77 -0.11 -21.92
C LEU A 3 -4.35 -0.43 -22.41
N ALA A 4 -3.61 0.60 -22.85
CA ALA A 4 -2.23 0.46 -23.30
C ALA A 4 -1.29 0.09 -22.14
N ALA A 5 -1.53 0.61 -20.94
CA ALA A 5 -0.76 0.26 -19.74
C ALA A 5 -0.97 -1.21 -19.34
N VAL A 6 -2.22 -1.70 -19.36
CA VAL A 6 -2.55 -3.12 -19.13
C VAL A 6 -1.85 -4.01 -20.15
N ALA A 7 -1.97 -3.71 -21.45
CA ALA A 7 -1.39 -4.54 -22.51
C ALA A 7 0.14 -4.63 -22.39
N ALA A 8 0.81 -3.51 -22.10
CA ALA A 8 2.25 -3.46 -21.88
C ALA A 8 2.67 -4.24 -20.62
N HIS A 9 1.91 -4.14 -19.52
CA HIS A 9 2.15 -4.91 -18.30
C HIS A 9 2.07 -6.41 -18.58
N MET A 10 0.97 -6.88 -19.17
CA MET A 10 0.76 -8.30 -19.44
C MET A 10 1.83 -8.86 -20.38
N ARG A 11 2.23 -8.11 -21.40
CA ARG A 11 3.30 -8.52 -22.33
C ARG A 11 4.64 -8.69 -21.62
N GLY A 12 5.07 -7.68 -20.86
CA GLY A 12 6.33 -7.74 -20.12
C GLY A 12 6.34 -8.84 -19.06
N ALA A 13 5.20 -9.10 -18.40
CA ALA A 13 5.08 -10.19 -17.44
C ALA A 13 5.24 -11.58 -18.08
N VAL A 14 4.65 -11.79 -19.27
CA VAL A 14 4.78 -13.07 -20.00
C VAL A 14 6.21 -13.30 -20.50
N GLU A 15 6.86 -12.27 -21.05
CA GLU A 15 8.26 -12.35 -21.50
C GLU A 15 9.20 -12.66 -20.33
N LEU A 16 9.00 -12.01 -19.17
CA LEU A 16 9.79 -12.28 -17.97
C LEU A 16 9.56 -13.72 -17.45
N ALA A 17 8.31 -14.18 -17.40
CA ALA A 17 7.98 -15.55 -16.99
C ALA A 17 8.53 -16.61 -17.96
N SER A 18 8.73 -16.24 -19.22
CA SER A 18 9.33 -17.10 -20.26
C SER A 18 10.86 -17.10 -20.22
N GLY A 19 11.48 -16.39 -19.28
CA GLY A 19 12.93 -16.31 -19.14
C GLY A 19 13.61 -15.29 -20.06
N GLU A 20 12.87 -14.31 -20.58
CA GLU A 20 13.36 -13.29 -21.50
C GLU A 20 13.39 -11.89 -20.85
N PRO A 21 14.21 -11.65 -19.80
CA PRO A 21 14.18 -10.41 -19.04
C PRO A 21 14.55 -9.17 -19.87
N ARG A 22 15.39 -9.32 -20.90
CA ARG A 22 15.74 -8.24 -21.83
C ARG A 22 14.57 -7.80 -22.70
N ALA A 23 13.73 -8.75 -23.13
CA ALA A 23 12.55 -8.46 -23.95
C ALA A 23 11.44 -7.83 -23.09
N ALA A 24 11.32 -8.26 -21.83
CA ALA A 24 10.33 -7.74 -20.88
C ALA A 24 10.50 -6.25 -20.55
N LEU A 25 11.75 -5.79 -20.38
CA LEU A 25 12.05 -4.48 -19.78
C LEU A 25 11.41 -3.27 -20.49
N PRO A 26 11.45 -3.14 -21.83
CA PRO A 26 10.79 -2.04 -22.53
C PRO A 26 9.27 -2.02 -22.34
N HIS A 27 8.63 -3.20 -22.32
CA HIS A 27 7.19 -3.31 -22.09
C HIS A 27 6.81 -2.94 -20.66
N LEU A 28 7.59 -3.40 -19.67
CA LEU A 28 7.38 -3.05 -18.26
C LEU A 28 7.59 -1.55 -18.01
N ARG A 29 8.63 -0.93 -18.58
CA ARG A 29 8.85 0.53 -18.46
C ARG A 29 7.72 1.35 -19.09
N ARG A 30 7.21 0.91 -20.24
CA ARG A 30 6.03 1.53 -20.88
C ARG A 30 4.77 1.40 -20.00
N ALA A 31 4.58 0.23 -19.39
CA ALA A 31 3.49 0.02 -18.45
C ALA A 31 3.59 0.94 -17.23
N LEU A 32 4.79 1.06 -16.64
CA LEU A 32 5.04 1.92 -15.49
C LEU A 32 4.70 3.39 -15.78
N ALA A 33 5.15 3.91 -16.93
CA ALA A 33 4.80 5.27 -17.36
C ALA A 33 3.27 5.43 -17.47
N GLY A 34 2.60 4.46 -18.10
CA GLY A 34 1.14 4.48 -18.23
C GLY A 34 0.40 4.43 -16.89
N TRP A 35 0.93 3.75 -15.87
CA TRP A 35 0.35 3.71 -14.53
C TRP A 35 0.59 4.98 -13.73
N HIS A 36 1.72 5.65 -13.91
CA HIS A 36 1.96 6.98 -13.35
C HIS A 36 1.02 8.03 -13.98
N ASP A 37 0.81 7.98 -15.30
CA ASP A 37 -0.04 8.95 -16.01
C ASP A 37 -1.51 8.93 -15.55
N VAL A 38 -1.97 7.82 -14.99
CA VAL A 38 -3.35 7.64 -14.50
C VAL A 38 -3.43 7.57 -12.97
N ASP A 39 -2.37 7.97 -12.27
CA ASP A 39 -2.27 7.96 -10.80
C ASP A 39 -2.70 6.62 -10.18
N ALA A 40 -2.20 5.51 -10.74
CA ALA A 40 -2.45 4.13 -10.29
C ALA A 40 -1.23 3.55 -9.53
N PRO A 41 -0.98 3.97 -8.28
CA PRO A 41 0.24 3.64 -7.54
C PRO A 41 0.38 2.14 -7.22
N TYR A 42 -0.72 1.39 -7.12
CA TYR A 42 -0.66 -0.05 -6.84
C TYR A 42 -0.16 -0.82 -8.06
N GLU A 43 -0.71 -0.50 -9.23
CA GLU A 43 -0.33 -1.04 -10.51
C GLU A 43 1.11 -0.65 -10.87
N ALA A 44 1.50 0.60 -10.59
CA ALA A 44 2.88 1.07 -10.75
C ALA A 44 3.86 0.24 -9.89
N ALA A 45 3.55 0.05 -8.59
CA ALA A 45 4.39 -0.73 -7.69
C ALA A 45 4.53 -2.19 -8.11
N ARG A 46 3.45 -2.82 -8.61
CA ARG A 46 3.50 -4.18 -9.15
C ARG A 46 4.43 -4.28 -10.36
N VAL A 47 4.41 -3.30 -11.25
CA VAL A 47 5.29 -3.26 -12.41
C VAL A 47 6.74 -3.01 -11.99
N GLN A 48 7.00 -2.16 -11.00
CA GLN A 48 8.35 -1.94 -10.46
C GLN A 48 8.97 -3.24 -9.91
N LEU A 49 8.19 -4.10 -9.24
CA LEU A 49 8.68 -5.42 -8.81
C LEU A 49 9.09 -6.31 -9.99
N LEU A 50 8.35 -6.26 -11.11
CA LEU A 50 8.69 -7.01 -12.32
C LEU A 50 9.95 -6.43 -13.01
N ILE A 51 10.12 -5.11 -13.01
CA ILE A 51 11.32 -4.45 -13.53
C ILE A 51 12.53 -4.87 -12.68
N ALA A 52 12.40 -4.85 -11.36
CA ALA A 52 13.46 -5.29 -10.47
C ALA A 52 13.87 -6.76 -10.71
N GLN A 53 12.89 -7.64 -10.89
CA GLN A 53 13.14 -9.04 -11.24
C GLN A 53 13.87 -9.18 -12.58
N ALA A 54 13.48 -8.42 -13.60
CA ALA A 54 14.14 -8.41 -14.90
C ALA A 54 15.59 -7.91 -14.80
N CYS A 55 15.84 -6.82 -14.05
CA CYS A 55 17.18 -6.28 -13.82
C CYS A 55 18.10 -7.27 -13.06
N SER A 56 17.61 -7.89 -11.99
CA SER A 56 18.37 -8.89 -11.23
C SER A 56 18.70 -10.13 -12.08
N ALA A 57 17.76 -10.61 -12.91
CA ALA A 57 18.01 -11.71 -13.85
C ALA A 57 19.09 -11.40 -14.90
N MET A 58 19.40 -10.11 -15.12
CA MET A 58 20.48 -9.66 -16.01
C MET A 58 21.77 -9.29 -15.26
N GLY A 59 21.80 -9.40 -13.93
CA GLY A 59 22.93 -9.03 -13.08
C GLY A 59 23.02 -7.53 -12.76
N ASP A 60 21.99 -6.74 -13.08
CA ASP A 60 21.92 -5.30 -12.76
C ASP A 60 21.23 -5.12 -11.40
N GLU A 61 21.96 -5.43 -10.33
CA GLU A 61 21.45 -5.38 -8.95
C GLU A 61 21.16 -3.96 -8.47
N ASP A 62 21.89 -2.96 -8.97
CA ASP A 62 21.68 -1.55 -8.60
C ASP A 62 20.32 -1.06 -9.10
N SER A 63 20.00 -1.30 -10.38
CA SER A 63 18.67 -0.98 -10.92
C SER A 63 17.58 -1.81 -10.23
N ALA A 64 17.85 -3.09 -9.92
CA ALA A 64 16.89 -3.94 -9.22
C ALA A 64 16.61 -3.47 -7.78
N ALA A 65 17.60 -2.90 -7.09
CA ALA A 65 17.42 -2.33 -5.75
C ALA A 65 16.56 -1.07 -5.78
N LEU A 66 16.82 -0.15 -6.73
CA LEU A 66 16.06 1.08 -6.90
C LEU A 66 14.57 0.81 -7.18
N ASP A 67 14.25 -0.10 -8.09
CA ASP A 67 12.86 -0.46 -8.39
C ASP A 67 12.17 -1.18 -7.22
N ARG A 68 12.89 -2.01 -6.44
CA ARG A 68 12.37 -2.62 -5.21
C ARG A 68 12.06 -1.58 -4.13
N GLU A 69 12.93 -0.61 -3.95
CA GLU A 69 12.74 0.48 -2.98
C GLU A 69 11.50 1.30 -3.37
N ALA A 70 11.39 1.71 -4.63
CA ALA A 70 10.24 2.46 -5.12
C ALA A 70 8.91 1.68 -4.98
N ALA A 71 8.92 0.38 -5.29
CA ALA A 71 7.76 -0.49 -5.08
C ALA A 71 7.40 -0.61 -3.60
N THR A 72 8.40 -0.76 -2.72
CA THR A 72 8.20 -0.85 -1.26
C THR A 72 7.61 0.44 -0.71
N ASP A 73 8.11 1.60 -1.12
CA ASP A 73 7.60 2.90 -0.72
C ASP A 73 6.16 3.12 -1.16
N ALA A 74 5.85 2.79 -2.42
CA ALA A 74 4.49 2.87 -2.96
C ALA A 74 3.55 1.91 -2.23
N LEU A 75 3.97 0.66 -2.00
CA LEU A 75 3.18 -0.33 -1.27
C LEU A 75 3.04 0.00 0.20
N ALA A 76 4.01 0.63 0.85
CA ALA A 76 3.89 1.09 2.23
C ALA A 76 2.87 2.23 2.34
N LYS A 77 2.91 3.19 1.40
CA LYS A 77 1.89 4.24 1.27
C LYS A 77 0.50 3.65 1.01
N LEU A 78 0.43 2.57 0.22
CA LEU A 78 -0.81 1.84 -0.05
C LEU A 78 -1.21 0.88 1.06
N GLY A 79 -0.32 0.40 1.91
CA GLY A 79 -0.63 -0.40 3.10
C GLY A 79 -1.31 0.44 4.18
N ALA A 80 -1.16 1.76 4.13
CA ALA A 80 -2.04 2.70 4.82
C ALA A 80 -3.44 2.82 4.18
N ALA A 81 -3.66 2.26 2.98
CA ALA A 81 -4.90 2.36 2.19
C ALA A 81 -5.57 1.02 1.76
N ASN A 82 -4.87 -0.13 1.78
CA ASN A 82 -5.29 -1.42 1.24
C ASN A 82 -5.26 -2.55 2.29
N ALA A 83 -6.06 -2.43 3.33
CA ALA A 83 -6.68 -3.62 3.90
C ALA A 83 -8.16 -3.57 3.57
N ARG A 84 -8.69 -4.68 3.06
CA ARG A 84 -10.13 -4.81 2.75
C ARG A 84 -10.90 -4.26 3.95
N PRO A 85 -11.75 -3.25 3.74
CA PRO A 85 -12.46 -2.65 4.85
C PRO A 85 -13.32 -3.70 5.54
N ASP A 86 -13.40 -3.64 6.86
CA ASP A 86 -14.43 -4.38 7.61
C ASP A 86 -15.84 -3.86 7.25
N ALA A 87 -16.86 -4.39 7.91
CA ALA A 87 -18.25 -3.97 7.72
C ALA A 87 -18.48 -2.46 7.98
N HIS A 88 -17.52 -1.76 8.59
CA HIS A 88 -17.55 -0.36 8.97
C HIS A 88 -16.63 0.51 8.11
N GLY A 89 -16.01 -0.03 7.06
CA GLY A 89 -15.14 0.73 6.18
C GLY A 89 -13.71 0.94 6.71
N LEU A 90 -13.33 0.27 7.81
CA LEU A 90 -12.00 0.36 8.40
C LEU A 90 -11.04 -0.66 7.79
N THR A 91 -9.87 -0.20 7.39
CA THR A 91 -8.75 -1.06 7.02
C THR A 91 -8.27 -1.85 8.25
N ALA A 92 -7.64 -3.02 8.05
CA ALA A 92 -7.05 -3.80 9.14
C ALA A 92 -6.10 -3.00 10.04
N ARG A 93 -5.31 -2.07 9.47
CA ARG A 93 -4.43 -1.20 10.25
C ARG A 93 -5.22 -0.16 11.06
N GLU A 94 -6.29 0.40 10.51
CA GLU A 94 -7.19 1.29 11.26
C GLU A 94 -7.93 0.54 12.37
N LEU A 95 -8.31 -0.72 12.15
CA LEU A 95 -8.91 -1.57 13.18
C LEU A 95 -7.93 -1.87 14.32
N GLU A 96 -6.67 -2.18 13.99
CA GLU A 96 -5.60 -2.35 14.99
C GLU A 96 -5.38 -1.06 15.80
N VAL A 97 -5.36 0.11 15.15
CA VAL A 97 -5.28 1.41 15.83
C VAL A 97 -6.52 1.66 16.69
N LEU A 98 -7.74 1.37 16.20
CA LEU A 98 -9.00 1.53 16.93
C LEU A 98 -9.03 0.69 18.21
N ARG A 99 -8.55 -0.56 18.17
CA ARG A 99 -8.44 -1.43 19.35
C ARG A 99 -7.54 -0.84 20.41
N LEU A 100 -6.35 -0.39 20.02
CA LEU A 100 -5.42 0.26 20.95
C LEU A 100 -5.98 1.58 21.50
N VAL A 101 -6.75 2.32 20.69
CA VAL A 101 -7.49 3.51 21.14
C VAL A 101 -8.52 3.13 22.21
N ALA A 102 -9.25 2.04 22.01
CA ALA A 102 -10.25 1.53 22.94
C ALA A 102 -9.64 0.95 24.23
N GLU A 103 -8.40 0.45 24.17
CA GLU A 103 -7.56 0.09 25.33
C GLU A 103 -7.05 1.33 26.11
N GLY A 104 -7.24 2.55 25.59
CA GLY A 104 -6.76 3.79 26.23
C GLY A 104 -5.31 4.15 25.91
N SER A 105 -4.67 3.48 24.95
CA SER A 105 -3.28 3.78 24.55
C SER A 105 -3.15 5.19 23.97
N THR A 106 -2.12 5.97 24.30
CA THR A 106 -1.87 7.27 23.66
C THR A 106 -1.32 7.10 22.23
N ASN A 107 -1.41 8.14 21.37
CA ASN A 107 -0.83 8.06 20.02
C ASN A 107 0.68 7.72 20.04
N LYS A 108 1.41 8.22 21.05
CA LYS A 108 2.81 7.85 21.31
C LYS A 108 3.00 6.37 21.61
N ALA A 109 2.18 5.80 22.50
CA ALA A 109 2.24 4.38 22.83
C ALA A 109 1.90 3.50 21.62
N ILE A 110 0.87 3.89 20.85
CA ILE A 110 0.47 3.21 19.62
C ILE A 110 1.60 3.26 18.59
N ALA A 111 2.21 4.43 18.41
CA ALA A 111 3.34 4.63 17.50
C ALA A 111 4.50 3.68 17.85
N SER A 112 4.86 3.58 19.12
CA SER A 112 5.89 2.64 19.57
C SER A 112 5.49 1.17 19.36
N ARG A 113 4.24 0.78 19.68
CA ARG A 113 3.77 -0.61 19.56
C ARG A 113 3.66 -1.08 18.11
N LEU A 114 3.28 -0.18 17.21
CA LEU A 114 3.06 -0.47 15.79
C LEU A 114 4.25 -0.12 14.89
N VAL A 115 5.35 0.39 15.47
CA VAL A 115 6.54 0.87 14.75
C VAL A 115 6.17 1.94 13.70
N LEU A 116 5.44 2.96 14.14
CA LEU A 116 4.97 4.10 13.34
C LEU A 116 5.41 5.43 13.96
N SER A 117 5.23 6.54 13.23
CA SER A 117 5.37 7.88 13.80
C SER A 117 4.06 8.32 14.49
N GLU A 118 4.14 9.19 15.52
CA GLU A 118 2.95 9.76 16.16
C GLU A 118 2.03 10.48 15.16
N ARG A 119 2.62 11.17 14.17
CA ARG A 119 1.90 11.83 13.08
C ARG A 119 1.14 10.85 12.19
N THR A 120 1.69 9.67 11.96
CA THR A 120 1.01 8.59 11.21
C THR A 120 -0.18 8.07 12.00
N VAL A 121 -0.02 7.85 13.31
CA VAL A 121 -1.13 7.42 14.18
C VAL A 121 -2.24 8.47 14.23
N ASP A 122 -1.89 9.75 14.35
CA ASP A 122 -2.86 10.85 14.34
C ASP A 122 -3.72 10.87 13.05
N ARG A 123 -3.09 10.63 11.90
CA ARG A 123 -3.79 10.47 10.63
C ARG A 123 -4.72 9.25 10.63
N HIS A 124 -4.27 8.10 11.14
CA HIS A 124 -5.13 6.92 11.25
C HIS A 124 -6.35 7.18 12.14
N VAL A 125 -6.17 7.82 13.30
CA VAL A 125 -7.27 8.20 14.19
C VAL A 125 -8.24 9.14 13.47
N SER A 126 -7.75 10.15 12.77
CA SER A 126 -8.59 11.07 11.99
C SER A 126 -9.43 10.35 10.93
N ASN A 127 -8.84 9.40 10.21
CA ASN A 127 -9.54 8.60 9.21
C ASN A 127 -10.60 7.69 9.84
N ILE A 128 -10.30 7.08 10.99
CA ILE A 128 -11.24 6.24 11.75
C ILE A 128 -12.46 7.06 12.15
N LEU A 129 -12.26 8.25 12.74
CA LEU A 129 -13.36 9.14 13.14
C LEU A 129 -14.25 9.49 11.95
N ALA A 130 -13.65 9.83 10.81
CA ALA A 130 -14.38 10.16 9.59
C ALA A 130 -15.19 8.96 9.05
N LYS A 131 -14.59 7.75 9.03
CA LYS A 131 -15.24 6.52 8.54
C LYS A 131 -16.38 6.06 9.44
N LEU A 132 -16.19 6.12 10.75
CA LEU A 132 -17.21 5.79 11.76
C LEU A 132 -18.25 6.89 11.96
N ARG A 133 -18.05 8.07 11.35
CA ARG A 133 -18.90 9.26 11.48
C ARG A 133 -19.06 9.72 12.94
N VAL A 134 -17.99 9.63 13.71
CA VAL A 134 -17.93 10.08 15.11
C VAL A 134 -16.95 11.25 15.25
N SER A 135 -17.18 12.11 16.24
CA SER A 135 -16.45 13.37 16.38
C SER A 135 -15.34 13.35 17.44
N SER A 136 -15.20 12.27 18.21
CA SER A 136 -14.23 12.21 19.30
C SER A 136 -13.63 10.83 19.47
N ARG A 137 -12.44 10.81 20.07
CA ARG A 137 -11.76 9.59 20.49
C ARG A 137 -12.63 8.74 21.41
N ALA A 138 -13.31 9.37 22.37
CA ALA A 138 -14.22 8.67 23.28
C ALA A 138 -15.40 8.03 22.54
N ALA A 139 -15.96 8.71 21.54
CA ALA A 139 -17.02 8.16 20.70
C ALA A 139 -16.54 7.00 19.82
N ALA A 140 -15.31 7.04 19.31
CA ALA A 140 -14.72 5.90 18.60
C ALA A 140 -14.48 4.69 19.52
N THR A 141 -14.05 4.93 20.76
CA THR A 141 -13.95 3.86 21.77
C THR A 141 -15.31 3.23 22.03
N ALA A 142 -16.36 4.04 22.27
CA ALA A 142 -17.72 3.52 22.49
C ALA A 142 -18.21 2.69 21.30
N PHE A 143 -17.99 3.17 20.07
CA PHE A 143 -18.32 2.44 18.84
C PHE A 143 -17.64 1.07 18.78
N ALA A 144 -16.36 0.98 19.13
CA ALA A 144 -15.64 -0.28 19.12
C ALA A 144 -16.22 -1.33 20.09
N TYR A 145 -16.71 -0.91 21.26
CA TYR A 145 -17.39 -1.78 22.21
C TYR A 145 -18.78 -2.21 21.71
N GLU A 146 -19.59 -1.27 21.22
CA GLU A 146 -20.96 -1.52 20.75
C GLU A 146 -21.00 -2.50 19.57
N HIS A 147 -19.96 -2.48 18.74
CA HIS A 147 -19.84 -3.32 17.54
C HIS A 147 -18.89 -4.52 17.70
N GLU A 148 -18.46 -4.84 18.93
CA GLU A 148 -17.60 -5.99 19.24
C GLU A 148 -16.29 -6.05 18.42
N LEU A 149 -15.64 -4.89 18.23
CA LEU A 149 -14.45 -4.73 17.38
C LEU A 149 -13.12 -4.87 18.13
N LEU A 150 -13.14 -5.37 19.37
CA LEU A 150 -11.99 -5.51 20.27
C LEU A 150 -11.17 -6.78 19.98
#